data_AF-X0VJH7-F1
#
_entry.id   AF-X0VJH7-F1
#
_cell.length_a   1.000
_cell.length_b   1.000
_cell.length_c   1.000
_cell.angle_alpha   90.00
_cell.angle_beta   90.00
_cell.angle_gamma   90.00
#
_symmetry.space_group_name_H-M   'P 1'
#
loop_
_entity.id
_entity.type
_entity.pdbx_description
1 polymer ?
#
loop_
_entity_poly.entity_id
_entity_poly.type
_entity_poly.pdbx_seq_one_letter_code
_entity_poly.pdbx_strand_id
1 'polypeptide(L)'
;MGKKKRFRKPFDIVIVGGLGHVGLPLGIVFADKGMNVCLYDLDSEKTELVKRGIMPFMEYGAEPMLKRVIKNGKLSVSRDMEC
;
A
#
# COMPACT_ATOMS: atom_id res chain seq x y z
N MET A 1 4.58 -2.55 31.09
CA MET A 1 5.28 -2.83 29.81
C MET A 1 4.81 -1.85 28.74
N GLY A 2 5.52 -0.72 28.57
CA GLY A 2 5.19 0.26 27.53
C GLY A 2 5.45 -0.32 26.15
N LYS A 3 4.43 -0.35 25.28
CA LYS A 3 4.61 -0.63 23.86
C LYS A 3 5.61 0.40 23.33
N LYS A 4 6.83 -0.03 22.97
CA LYS A 4 7.80 0.82 22.28
C LYS A 4 7.08 1.40 21.07
N LYS A 5 6.80 2.71 21.06
CA LYS A 5 6.30 3.41 19.87
C LYS A 5 7.35 3.20 18.79
N ARG A 6 7.13 2.22 17.91
CA ARG A 6 7.94 2.02 16.72
C ARG A 6 7.67 3.27 15.89
N PHE A 7 8.62 4.21 15.85
CA PHE A 7 8.55 5.35 14.94
C PHE A 7 8.43 4.77 13.53
N ARG A 8 7.20 4.72 13.00
CA ARG A 8 6.96 4.38 11.60
C ARG A 8 7.68 5.46 10.81
N LYS A 9 8.49 5.07 9.83
CA LYS A 9 9.07 6.04 8.89
C LYS A 9 7.90 6.86 8.33
N PRO A 10 8.03 8.20 8.24
CA PRO A 10 6.99 9.02 7.64
C PRO A 10 6.75 8.55 6.20
N PHE A 11 5.47 8.53 5.80
CA PHE A 11 5.12 8.30 4.41
C PHE A 11 5.42 9.55 3.59
N ASP A 12 5.99 9.35 2.41
CA ASP A 12 6.22 10.42 1.45
C ASP A 12 4.91 10.75 0.71
N ILE A 13 4.06 9.74 0.49
CA ILE A 13 2.78 9.84 -0.22
C ILE A 13 1.71 9.04 0.52
N VAL A 14 0.52 9.64 0.67
CA VAL A 14 -0.70 8.95 1.07
C VAL A 14 -1.74 9.11 -0.05
N ILE A 15 -2.34 7.99 -0.48
CA ILE A 15 -3.41 7.98 -1.48
C ILE A 15 -4.71 7.56 -0.79
N VAL A 16 -5.69 8.46 -0.74
CA VAL A 16 -7.02 8.25 -0.15
C VAL A 16 -7.96 7.65 -1.21
N GLY A 17 -8.68 6.58 -0.85
CA GLY A 17 -9.37 5.75 -1.84
C GLY A 17 -8.36 4.95 -2.67
N GLY A 18 -7.24 4.59 -2.04
CA GLY A 18 -6.02 4.12 -2.71
C GLY A 18 -6.13 2.73 -3.33
N LEU A 19 -7.20 1.96 -3.08
CA LEU A 19 -7.37 0.61 -3.63
C LEU A 19 -8.27 0.57 -4.86
N GLY A 20 -8.59 1.72 -5.45
CA GLY A 20 -9.28 1.84 -6.74
C GLY A 20 -8.37 1.60 -7.95
N HIS A 21 -8.97 1.58 -9.14
CA HIS A 21 -8.29 1.37 -10.42
C HIS A 21 -7.21 2.41 -10.75
N VAL A 22 -7.29 3.61 -10.16
CA VAL A 22 -6.27 4.66 -10.34
C VAL A 22 -5.27 4.64 -9.19
N GLY A 23 -5.76 4.62 -7.95
CA GLY A 23 -4.92 4.77 -6.76
C GLY A 23 -3.91 3.64 -6.57
N LEU A 24 -4.33 2.39 -6.81
CA LEU A 24 -3.48 1.23 -6.53
C LEU A 24 -2.32 1.14 -7.53
N PRO A 25 -2.54 1.17 -8.86
CA PRO A 25 -1.43 1.20 -9.82
C PRO A 25 -0.49 2.40 -9.60
N LEU A 26 -1.04 3.58 -9.33
CA LEU A 26 -0.24 4.78 -9.08
C LEU A 26 0.65 4.63 -7.85
N GLY A 27 0.09 4.12 -6.73
CA GLY A 27 0.85 3.87 -5.51
C GLY A 27 1.93 2.81 -5.69
N ILE A 28 1.66 1.74 -6.45
CA ILE A 28 2.66 0.73 -6.81
C ILE A 28 3.82 1.37 -7.55
N VAL A 29 3.56 2.23 -8.54
CA VAL A 29 4.60 2.91 -9.32
C VAL A 29 5.43 3.83 -8.43
N PHE A 30 4.83 4.64 -7.57
CA PHE A 30 5.58 5.49 -6.64
C PHE A 30 6.44 4.69 -5.66
N ALA A 31 5.91 3.60 -5.13
CA ALA A 31 6.65 2.72 -4.23
C ALA A 31 7.82 2.02 -4.96
N ASP A 32 7.64 1.65 -6.23
CA ASP A 32 8.69 1.08 -7.07
C ASP A 32 9.81 2.09 -7.37
N LYS A 33 9.48 3.39 -7.43
CA LYS A 33 10.46 4.49 -7.48
C LYS A 33 11.12 4.81 -6.14
N GLY A 34 10.81 4.05 -5.09
CA GLY A 34 11.50 4.11 -3.80
C GLY A 34 10.86 5.01 -2.75
N MET A 35 9.71 5.61 -3.04
CA MET A 35 8.94 6.39 -2.07
C MET A 35 8.26 5.46 -1.05
N ASN A 36 8.10 5.92 0.19
CA ASN A 36 7.30 5.23 1.19
C ASN A 36 5.84 5.67 1.01
N VAL A 37 5.00 4.77 0.49
CA VAL A 37 3.62 5.05 0.10
C VAL A 37 2.64 4.36 1.06
N CYS A 38 1.59 5.07 1.46
CA CYS A 38 0.43 4.48 2.13
C CYS A 38 -0.81 4.56 1.23
N LEU A 39 -1.43 3.42 0.97
CA LEU A 39 -2.77 3.35 0.37
C LEU A 39 -3.80 3.30 1.50
N TYR A 40 -4.60 4.35 1.64
CA TYR A 40 -5.69 4.41 2.59
C TYR A 40 -7.01 4.09 1.88
N ASP A 41 -7.74 3.09 2.39
CA ASP A 41 -9.03 2.71 1.83
C ASP A 41 -9.94 2.02 2.87
N LEU A 42 -11.26 2.21 2.72
CA LEU A 42 -12.28 1.65 3.62
C LEU A 42 -12.77 0.26 3.18
N ASP A 43 -12.35 -0.24 2.02
CA ASP A 43 -12.68 -1.58 1.52
C ASP A 43 -11.80 -2.67 2.17
N SER A 44 -12.41 -3.50 3.03
CA SER A 44 -11.67 -4.48 3.84
C SER A 44 -11.21 -5.66 3.01
N GLU A 45 -11.99 -6.04 2.01
CA GLU A 45 -11.67 -7.16 1.14
C GLU A 45 -10.45 -6.84 0.29
N LYS A 46 -10.46 -5.67 -0.38
CA LYS A 46 -9.31 -5.20 -1.16
C LYS A 46 -8.09 -5.00 -0.29
N THR A 47 -8.26 -4.50 0.93
CA THR A 47 -7.14 -4.34 1.88
C THR A 47 -6.42 -5.66 2.12
N GLU A 48 -7.16 -6.73 2.43
CA GLU A 48 -6.57 -8.03 2.72
C GLU A 48 -6.01 -8.73 1.47
N LEU A 49 -6.61 -8.53 0.29
CA LEU A 49 -6.02 -8.97 -0.98
C LEU A 49 -4.67 -8.29 -1.23
N VAL A 50 -4.64 -6.96 -1.17
CA VAL A 50 -3.44 -6.18 -1.50
C VAL A 50 -2.33 -6.41 -0.49
N LYS A 51 -2.62 -6.52 0.82
CA LYS A 51 -1.61 -6.90 1.83
C LYS A 51 -0.95 -8.25 1.56
N ARG A 52 -1.67 -9.19 0.94
CA ARG A 52 -1.13 -10.49 0.49
C ARG A 52 -0.40 -10.42 -0.84
N GLY A 53 -0.29 -9.24 -1.43
CA GLY A 53 0.32 -9.01 -2.74
C GLY A 53 -0.53 -9.52 -3.90
N ILE A 54 -1.85 -9.56 -3.75
CA ILE A 54 -2.81 -9.99 -4.78
C ILE A 54 -3.53 -8.75 -5.31
N MET A 55 -3.62 -8.62 -6.64
CA MET A 55 -4.38 -7.52 -7.24
C MET A 55 -5.89 -7.79 -7.12
N PRO A 56 -6.70 -6.81 -6.68
CA PRO A 56 -8.15 -6.98 -6.52
C PRO A 56 -8.92 -6.89 -7.85
N PHE A 57 -8.24 -6.59 -8.94
CA PHE A 57 -8.77 -6.52 -10.31
C PHE A 57 -7.66 -6.83 -11.31
N MET A 58 -8.04 -7.13 -12.55
CA MET A 58 -7.08 -7.40 -13.63
C MET A 58 -6.34 -6.12 -14.02
N GLU A 59 -5.02 -6.14 -13.89
CA GLU A 59 -4.11 -5.10 -14.37
C GLU A 59 -2.81 -5.77 -14.82
N TYR A 60 -2.38 -5.50 -16.05
CA TYR A 60 -1.31 -6.26 -16.67
C TYR A 60 0.04 -5.93 -16.02
N GLY A 61 0.73 -6.96 -15.51
CA GLY A 61 2.05 -6.81 -14.90
C GLY A 61 2.06 -6.17 -13.50
N ALA A 62 0.93 -5.75 -12.95
CA ALA A 62 0.89 -5.07 -11.65
C ALA A 62 1.18 -6.00 -10.46
N GLU A 63 0.71 -7.25 -10.47
CA GLU A 63 0.84 -8.14 -9.30
C GLU A 63 2.31 -8.47 -8.93
N PRO A 64 3.21 -8.80 -9.89
CA PRO A 64 4.64 -8.95 -9.58
C PRO A 64 5.27 -7.66 -9.02
N MET A 65 4.83 -6.49 -9.47
CA MET A 65 5.28 -5.20 -8.94
C MET A 65 4.77 -4.97 -7.52
N LEU A 66 3.49 -5.21 -7.28
CA LEU A 66 2.85 -5.13 -5.96
C LEU A 66 3.59 -5.99 -4.93
N LYS A 67 3.83 -7.27 -5.26
CA LYS A 67 4.58 -8.19 -4.38
C LYS A 67 5.96 -7.65 -4.04
N ARG A 68 6.67 -7.07 -5.01
CA ARG A 68 8.00 -6.48 -4.81
C ARG A 68 7.96 -5.26 -3.88
N VAL A 69 7.03 -4.33 -4.10
CA VAL A 69 6.93 -3.09 -3.30
C VAL A 69 6.36 -3.29 -1.90
N ILE A 70 5.61 -4.38 -1.68
CA ILE A 70 5.24 -4.81 -0.32
C ILE A 70 6.43 -5.47 0.37
N LYS A 71 7.12 -6.40 -0.32
CA LYS A 71 8.26 -7.14 0.24
C LYS A 71 9.41 -6.21 0.66
N ASN A 72 9.67 -5.15 -0.10
CA ASN A 72 10.71 -4.16 0.24
C ASN A 72 10.23 -3.09 1.24
N GLY A 73 8.99 -3.16 1.70
CA GLY A 73 8.41 -2.25 2.70
C GLY A 73 8.11 -0.84 2.19
N LYS A 74 8.06 -0.63 0.87
CA LYS A 74 7.78 0.68 0.26
C LYS A 74 6.30 0.99 0.12
N LEU A 75 5.44 -0.02 0.06
CA LEU A 75 3.99 0.15 -0.01
C LEU A 75 3.33 -0.43 1.24
N SER A 76 2.56 0.39 1.94
CA SER A 76 1.69 -0.01 3.05
C SER A 76 0.23 0.21 2.69
N VAL A 77 -0.66 -0.56 3.31
CA VAL A 77 -2.12 -0.38 3.17
C VAL A 77 -2.70 -0.20 4.57
N SER A 78 -3.55 0.82 4.74
CA SER A 78 -4.22 1.13 6.00
C SER A 78 -5.71 1.37 5.79
N ARG A 79 -6.50 1.10 6.83
CA ARG A 79 -7.92 1.46 6.92
C ARG A 79 -8.18 2.54 7.98
N ASP A 80 -7.17 2.83 8.77
CA ASP A 80 -7.21 3.85 9.82
C ASP A 80 -6.45 5.08 9.34
N MET A 81 -6.70 6.22 10.00
CA MET A 81 -5.97 7.48 9.75
C MET A 81 -4.48 7.38 10.15
N GLU A 82 -4.00 6.22 10.57
CA GLU A 82 -2.58 5.92 10.80
C GLU A 82 -1.87 5.50 9.49
N CYS A 83 -2.06 6.34 8.46
CA CYS A 83 -1.08 6.66 7.44
C CYS A 83 -0.50 8.02 7.86
#